data_AF-A0A662PUU6-F1
#
_entry.id   AF-A0A662PUU6-F1
#
_cell.length_a   1.000
_cell.length_b   1.000
_cell.length_c   1.000
_cell.angle_alpha   90.00
_cell.angle_beta   90.00
_cell.angle_gamma   90.00
#
_symmetry.space_group_name_H-M   'P 1'
#
loop_
_entity.id
_entity.type
_entity.pdbx_description
1 polymer ?
#
loop_
_entity_poly.entity_id
_entity_poly.type
_entity_poly.pdbx_seq_one_letter_code
_entity_poly.pdbx_strand_id
1 'polypeptide(L)' 'LENVVLTPHIGSASYDTRSKMAELTASGIIKVLRGEKPENLFNPEVMKVRPLDEVKMF' A
#
# COMPACT_ATOMS: atom_id res chain seq x y z
N LEU A 1 28.33 -8.82 -22.70
CA LEU A 1 27.89 -9.73 -21.63
C LEU A 1 26.86 -10.66 -22.24
N GLU A 2 27.26 -11.89 -22.53
CA GLU A 2 26.40 -12.85 -23.24
C GLU A 2 25.50 -13.67 -22.29
N ASN A 3 25.80 -13.62 -20.99
CA ASN A 3 25.18 -14.42 -19.93
C ASN A 3 24.30 -13.58 -18.98
N VAL A 4 23.76 -12.46 -19.46
CA VAL A 4 22.98 -11.53 -18.64
C VAL A 4 21.57 -11.37 -19.20
N VAL A 5 20.58 -11.50 -18.33
CA VAL A 5 19.18 -11.15 -18.61
C VAL A 5 18.84 -9.84 -17.91
N LEU A 6 18.40 -8.85 -18.68
CA LEU A 6 17.95 -7.55 -18.19
C LEU A 6 16.43 -7.47 -18.36
N THR A 7 15.74 -6.92 -17.36
CA THR A 7 14.29 -6.71 -17.42
C THR A 7 13.96 -5.25 -17.06
N PRO A 8 12.95 -4.64 -17.70
CA PRO A 8 12.60 -3.24 -17.45
C PRO A 8 11.69 -3.09 -16.21
N HIS A 9 12.12 -3.58 -15.04
CA HIS A 9 11.34 -3.51 -13.78
C HIS A 9 9.92 -4.12 -13.91
N ILE A 10 9.82 -5.31 -14.50
CA ILE A 10 8.53 -5.98 -14.78
C ILE A 10 8.16 -7.07 -13.76
N GLY A 11 8.83 -7.13 -12.61
CA GLY A 11 8.63 -8.19 -11.61
C GLY A 11 7.18 -8.32 -11.09
N SER A 12 6.41 -7.22 -11.08
CA SER A 12 4.99 -7.22 -10.67
C SER A 12 4.01 -6.97 -11.81
N ALA A 13 4.48 -6.91 -13.06
CA ALA A 13 3.73 -6.37 -14.19
C ALA A 13 2.74 -7.36 -14.84
N SER A 14 2.06 -8.19 -14.03
CA SER A 14 0.89 -8.94 -14.48
C SER A 14 -0.39 -8.14 -14.22
N TYR A 15 -1.44 -8.42 -14.99
CA TYR A 15 -2.75 -7.79 -14.78
C TYR A 15 -3.27 -8.05 -13.36
N ASP A 16 -3.27 -9.31 -12.93
CA ASP A 16 -3.79 -9.69 -11.61
C ASP A 16 -3.02 -9.04 -10.47
N THR A 17 -1.68 -9.05 -10.53
CA THR A 17 -0.85 -8.46 -9.47
C THR A 17 -1.02 -6.94 -9.42
N ARG A 18 -1.00 -6.24 -10.56
CA ARG A 18 -1.16 -4.78 -10.59
C ARG A 18 -2.56 -4.35 -10.16
N SER A 19 -3.61 -5.06 -10.58
CA SER A 19 -4.99 -4.82 -10.12
C SER A 19 -5.09 -4.99 -8.61
N LYS A 20 -4.53 -6.09 -8.07
CA LYS A 20 -4.58 -6.34 -6.62
C LYS A 20 -3.81 -5.30 -5.82
N MET A 21 -2.65 -4.86 -6.31
CA MET A 21 -1.88 -3.77 -5.69
C MET A 21 -2.72 -2.49 -5.61
N ALA A 22 -3.40 -2.11 -6.69
CA ALA A 22 -4.25 -0.92 -6.72
C ALA A 22 -5.40 -1.00 -5.70
N GLU A 23 -6.10 -2.15 -5.64
CA GLU A 23 -7.15 -2.39 -4.65
C GLU A 23 -6.63 -2.31 -3.21
N LEU A 24 -5.47 -2.93 -2.93
CA LEU A 24 -4.85 -2.91 -1.61
C LEU A 24 -4.49 -1.49 -1.17
N THR A 25 -3.95 -0.68 -2.09
CA THR A 25 -3.65 0.74 -1.83
C THR A 25 -4.92 1.53 -1.54
N ALA A 26 -5.94 1.44 -2.39
CA ALA A 26 -7.19 2.16 -2.21
C ALA A 26 -7.90 1.77 -0.90
N SER A 27 -7.99 0.46 -0.62
CA SER A 27 -8.56 -0.07 0.61
C SER A 27 -7.80 0.41 1.85
N GLY A 28 -6.47 0.40 1.81
CA GLY A 28 -5.63 0.89 2.91
C GLY A 28 -5.87 2.39 3.22
N ILE A 29 -6.00 3.21 2.18
CA ILE A 29 -6.31 4.64 2.33
C ILE A 29 -7.71 4.81 2.96
N ILE A 30 -8.72 4.11 2.44
CA ILE A 30 -10.08 4.19 2.97
C ILE A 30 -10.14 3.78 4.44
N LYS A 31 -9.42 2.73 4.84
CA LYS A 31 -9.33 2.32 6.25
C LYS A 31 -8.83 3.46 7.13
N VAL A 32 -7.74 4.13 6.75
CA VAL A 32 -7.22 5.28 7.51
C VAL A 32 -8.26 6.41 7.60
N LEU A 33 -8.94 6.73 6.50
CA LEU A 33 -9.97 7.78 6.48
C LEU A 33 -11.22 7.42 7.32
N ARG A 34 -11.43 6.15 7.64
CA ARG A 34 -12.47 5.68 8.58
C ARG A 34 -12.02 5.62 10.03
N GLY A 35 -10.75 5.90 10.30
CA GLY A 35 -10.14 5.68 11.62
C GLY A 35 -9.74 4.21 11.88
N GLU A 36 -9.73 3.37 10.85
CA GLU A 36 -9.38 1.96 10.93
C GLU A 36 -7.90 1.73 10.60
N LYS A 37 -7.24 0.80 11.30
CA LYS A 37 -5.85 0.46 11.03
C LYS A 37 -5.73 -0.35 9.72
N PRO A 38 -4.97 0.11 8.71
CA PRO A 38 -4.72 -0.69 7.52
C PRO A 38 -3.77 -1.86 7.83
N GLU A 39 -3.96 -2.97 7.11
CA GLU A 39 -3.18 -4.21 7.31
C GLU A 39 -1.68 -4.00 7.10
N ASN A 40 -1.32 -3.26 6.04
CA ASN A 40 0.06 -3.02 5.64
C ASN A 40 0.56 -1.63 6.09
N LEU A 41 0.24 -1.21 7.32
CA LEU A 41 0.73 0.06 7.86
C LEU A 41 2.25 -0.01 8.07
N PHE A 42 3.01 0.64 7.19
CA PHE A 42 4.48 0.58 7.20
C PHE A 42 5.10 1.23 8.45
N ASN A 43 4.52 2.32 8.96
CA ASN A 43 5.02 3.07 10.11
C ASN A 43 4.03 3.06 11.30
N PRO A 44 3.84 1.93 12.02
CA PRO A 44 2.87 1.85 13.12
C PRO A 44 3.01 2.95 14.20
N GLU A 45 4.24 3.42 14.43
CA GLU A 45 4.54 4.49 15.39
C GLU A 45 3.85 5.82 15.06
N VAL A 46 3.41 6.04 13.82
CA VAL A 46 2.69 7.25 13.43
C VAL A 46 1.40 7.44 14.23
N MET A 47 0.79 6.35 14.71
CA MET A 47 -0.44 6.40 15.52
C MET A 47 -0.21 7.06 16.90
N LYS A 48 1.04 7.16 17.37
CA LYS A 48 1.40 7.90 18.59
C LYS A 48 1.51 9.41 18.34
N VAL A 49 1.86 9.79 17.11
CA VAL A 49 2.01 11.20 16.69
C VAL A 49 0.69 11.78 16.22
N ARG A 50 -0.11 10.95 15.53
CA ARG A 50 -1.40 11.29 14.96
C ARG A 50 -2.32 10.06 15.02
N PRO A 51 -3.13 9.94 16.08
CA PRO A 51 -4.11 8.87 16.24
C PRO A 51 -5.08 8.77 15.05
N LEU A 52 -5.57 7.55 14.78
CA LEU A 52 -6.49 7.31 13.66
C LEU A 52 -7.83 8.03 13.81
N ASP A 53 -8.29 8.22 15.04
CA ASP A 53 -9.53 8.95 15.33
C ASP A 53 -9.44 10.44 14.94
N GLU A 54 -8.24 11.02 14.95
CA GLU A 54 -8.03 12.44 14.60
C GLU A 54 -8.00 12.70 13.08
N VAL A 55 -7.81 11.65 12.27
CA VAL A 55 -7.72 11.77 10.80
C VAL A 55 -8.96 11.23 10.08
N LYS A 56 -9.95 10.76 10.85
CA LYS A 56 -11.20 10.25 10.32
C LYS A 56 -11.95 11.35 9.56
N MET A 57 -12.39 11.04 8.35
CA MET A 57 -13.14 11.96 7.49
C MET A 57 -14.61 11.61 7.35
N PHE A 58 -14.98 10.35 7.60
CA PHE A 58 -16.35 9.84 7.53
C PHE A 58 -16.51 8.61 8.41
#